data_AF-A0A8J7MDQ4-F1
#
_entry.id   AF-A0A8J7MDQ4-F1
#
_cell.length_a   1.000
_cell.length_b   1.000
_cell.length_c   1.000
_cell.angle_alpha   90.00
_cell.angle_beta   90.00
_cell.angle_gamma   90.00
#
_symmetry.space_group_name_H-M   'P 1'
#
loop_
_entity.id
_entity.type
_entity.pdbx_description
1 polymer ?
#
loop_
_entity_poly.entity_id
_entity_poly.type
_entity_poly.pdbx_seq_one_letter_code
_entity_poly.pdbx_strand_id
1 'polypeptide(L)'
;MELAYGLRTAAKHGDYFKGVDGSCYHIQQLAEEIIEVPMPQSLEMAAKVGWYLGNQHLAVEVRADKIILEYVHTLAKSLDRIGIPYQVTQGVFLCGMHSSHTH
;
A
#
# COMPACT_ATOMS: atom_id res chain seq x y z
N MET A 1 10.70 -8.98 25.61
CA MET A 1 11.13 -9.96 24.60
C MET A 1 11.68 -9.17 23.44
N GLU A 2 12.81 -9.60 22.91
CA GLU A 2 13.48 -8.96 21.78
C GLU A 2 13.55 -9.98 20.64
N LEU A 3 13.27 -9.55 19.40
CA LEU A 3 13.27 -10.38 18.21
C LEU A 3 14.15 -9.72 17.14
N ALA A 4 15.05 -10.49 16.54
CA ALA A 4 15.90 -10.04 15.44
C ALA A 4 15.89 -11.09 14.31
N TYR A 5 15.60 -10.65 13.08
CA TYR A 5 15.56 -11.50 11.89
C TYR A 5 16.43 -10.92 10.77
N GLY A 6 17.39 -11.71 10.28
CA GLY A 6 18.24 -11.37 9.14
C GLY A 6 17.61 -11.79 7.82
N LEU A 7 16.57 -11.08 7.36
CA LEU A 7 15.82 -11.45 6.16
C LEU A 7 16.55 -11.00 4.87
N ARG A 8 16.42 -11.79 3.80
CA ARG A 8 16.92 -11.44 2.45
C ARG A 8 15.94 -10.59 1.64
N THR A 9 14.68 -10.58 2.04
CA THR A 9 13.59 -9.81 1.43
C THR A 9 12.82 -9.10 2.53
N ALA A 10 12.08 -8.04 2.17
CA ALA A 10 11.21 -7.36 3.12
C ALA A 10 10.18 -8.33 3.73
N ALA A 11 9.95 -8.20 5.04
CA ALA A 11 8.85 -8.87 5.73
C ALA A 11 7.51 -8.32 5.24
N LYS A 12 6.49 -9.17 5.19
CA LYS A 12 5.14 -8.81 4.78
C LYS A 12 4.14 -9.11 5.89
N HIS A 13 3.05 -8.35 5.89
CA HIS A 13 1.89 -8.70 6.69
C HIS A 13 1.43 -10.13 6.31
N GLY A 14 1.18 -10.98 7.31
CA GLY A 14 0.82 -12.37 7.12
C GLY A 14 2.00 -13.35 7.14
N ASP A 15 3.25 -12.88 7.11
CA ASP A 15 4.41 -13.77 7.18
C ASP A 15 4.50 -14.47 8.55
N TYR A 16 5.07 -15.69 8.54
CA TYR A 16 5.35 -16.44 9.75
C TYR A 16 6.85 -16.70 9.88
N PHE A 17 7.42 -16.33 11.02
CA PHE A 17 8.83 -16.58 11.32
C PHE A 17 8.99 -17.58 12.46
N LYS A 18 9.93 -18.51 12.30
CA LYS A 18 10.24 -19.50 13.32
C LYS A 18 11.31 -18.95 14.27
N GLY A 19 11.06 -19.03 15.57
CA GLY A 19 12.03 -18.70 16.60
C GLY A 19 12.99 -19.84 16.91
N VAL A 20 14.14 -19.49 17.48
CA VAL A 20 15.13 -20.47 17.98
C VAL A 20 14.63 -21.24 19.20
N ASP A 21 13.63 -20.68 19.90
CA ASP A 21 12.89 -21.28 21.01
C ASP A 21 11.85 -22.32 20.55
N GLY A 22 11.68 -22.50 19.24
CA GLY A 22 10.67 -23.39 18.66
C GLY A 22 9.29 -22.74 18.47
N SER A 23 9.13 -21.48 18.87
CA SER A 23 7.89 -20.71 18.66
C SER A 23 7.70 -20.31 17.19
N CYS A 24 6.47 -19.95 16.83
CA CYS A 24 6.14 -19.36 15.53
C CYS A 24 5.51 -17.98 15.74
N TYR A 25 6.07 -16.98 15.07
CA TYR A 25 5.70 -15.57 15.19
C TYR A 25 5.01 -15.13 13.91
N HIS A 26 3.79 -14.59 14.04
CA HIS A 26 3.02 -14.05 12.93
C HIS A 26 3.26 -12.55 12.80
N ILE A 27 3.62 -12.08 11.60
CA ILE A 27 3.87 -10.68 11.30
C ILE A 27 2.55 -9.99 10.97
N GLN A 28 2.19 -9.02 11.79
CA GLN A 28 1.00 -8.20 11.60
C GLN A 28 1.40 -6.73 11.50
N GLN A 29 1.24 -6.16 10.31
CA GLN A 29 1.21 -4.71 10.14
C GLN A 29 -0.04 -4.15 10.84
N LEU A 30 0.16 -3.13 11.67
CA LEU A 30 -0.92 -2.39 12.32
C LEU A 30 -1.55 -1.42 11.33
N ALA A 31 -2.79 -1.02 11.61
CA ALA A 31 -3.44 0.01 10.82
C ALA A 31 -2.69 1.35 10.98
N GLU A 32 -2.51 2.04 9.86
CA GLU A 32 -1.89 3.36 9.77
C GLU A 32 -2.77 4.30 8.94
N GLU A 33 -2.42 5.58 8.92
CA GLU A 33 -3.16 6.55 8.11
C GLU A 33 -2.90 6.33 6.62
N ILE A 34 -3.97 6.03 5.88
CA ILE A 34 -3.94 5.74 4.46
C ILE A 34 -4.90 6.65 3.70
N ILE A 35 -4.63 6.80 2.41
CA ILE A 35 -5.53 7.40 1.43
C ILE A 35 -6.18 6.27 0.64
N GLU A 36 -7.50 6.25 0.58
CA GLU A 36 -8.25 5.39 -0.34
C GLU A 36 -8.91 6.24 -1.42
N VAL A 37 -8.55 5.97 -2.68
CA VAL A 37 -9.18 6.52 -3.87
C VAL A 37 -10.17 5.47 -4.39
N PRO A 38 -11.48 5.71 -4.38
CA PRO A 38 -12.45 4.78 -4.95
C PRO A 38 -12.13 4.50 -6.41
N MET A 39 -12.25 3.24 -6.83
CA MET A 39 -12.01 2.86 -8.21
C MET A 39 -13.03 3.56 -9.12
N PRO A 40 -12.61 4.34 -10.13
CA PRO A 40 -13.54 4.97 -11.05
C PRO A 40 -14.35 3.93 -11.84
N GLN A 41 -15.62 4.21 -12.07
CA GLN A 41 -16.51 3.32 -12.83
C GLN A 41 -16.16 3.27 -14.33
N SER A 42 -15.60 4.35 -14.89
CA SER A 42 -15.17 4.37 -16.29
C SER A 42 -13.71 3.95 -16.42
N LEU A 43 -13.45 3.06 -17.38
CA LEU A 43 -12.09 2.56 -17.66
C LEU A 43 -11.12 3.69 -18.02
N GLU A 44 -11.60 4.69 -18.75
CA GLU A 44 -10.79 5.87 -19.09
C GLU A 44 -10.36 6.65 -17.84
N MET A 45 -11.26 6.86 -16.89
CA MET A 45 -10.91 7.54 -15.63
C MET A 45 -10.01 6.68 -14.76
N ALA A 46 -10.26 5.37 -14.68
CA ALA A 46 -9.38 4.45 -13.96
C ALA A 46 -7.94 4.49 -14.52
N ALA A 47 -7.79 4.51 -15.85
CA ALA A 47 -6.49 4.64 -16.51
C ALA A 47 -5.83 6.00 -16.23
N LYS A 48 -6.59 7.11 -16.28
CA LYS A 48 -6.08 8.46 -15.96
C LYS A 48 -5.62 8.57 -14.52
N VAL A 49 -6.41 8.05 -13.57
CA VAL A 49 -6.06 8.05 -12.14
C VAL A 49 -4.83 7.18 -11.90
N GLY A 50 -4.78 5.98 -12.47
CA GLY A 50 -3.62 5.09 -12.37
C GLY A 50 -2.35 5.71 -12.93
N TRP A 51 -2.42 6.33 -14.12
CA TRP A 51 -1.30 7.05 -14.72
C TRP A 51 -0.85 8.23 -13.86
N TYR A 52 -1.80 9.03 -13.35
CA TYR A 52 -1.51 10.18 -12.51
C TYR A 52 -0.76 9.79 -11.23
N LEU A 53 -1.27 8.77 -10.51
CA LEU A 53 -0.68 8.27 -9.28
C LEU A 53 0.69 7.62 -9.54
N GLY A 54 0.81 6.83 -10.61
CA GLY A 54 2.08 6.22 -11.02
C GLY A 54 3.17 7.25 -11.33
N ASN A 55 2.81 8.38 -11.96
CA ASN A 55 3.73 9.49 -12.23
C ASN A 55 4.23 10.22 -10.98
N GLN A 56 3.61 10.00 -9.82
CA GLN A 56 4.11 10.53 -8.55
C GLN A 56 5.26 9.67 -7.98
N HIS A 57 5.56 8.51 -8.58
CA HIS A 57 6.51 7.53 -8.07
C HIS A 57 6.22 7.11 -6.62
N LEU A 58 4.94 7.12 -6.24
CA LEU A 58 4.45 6.67 -4.94
C LEU A 58 4.12 5.19 -4.97
N ALA A 59 4.28 4.55 -3.83
CA ALA A 59 3.78 3.21 -3.60
C ALA A 59 2.24 3.20 -3.69
N VAL A 60 1.68 2.32 -4.51
CA VAL A 60 0.23 2.12 -4.64
C VAL A 60 -0.16 0.66 -4.47
N GLU A 61 -1.28 0.42 -3.81
CA GLU A 61 -1.93 -0.89 -3.77
C GLU A 61 -3.24 -0.75 -4.56
N VAL A 62 -3.44 -1.59 -5.57
CA VAL A 62 -4.65 -1.57 -6.39
C VAL A 62 -5.53 -2.75 -6.01
N ARG A 63 -6.76 -2.45 -5.58
CA ARG A 63 -7.83 -3.42 -5.32
C ARG A 63 -8.94 -3.27 -6.36
N ALA A 64 -9.91 -4.17 -6.35
CA ALA A 64 -11.03 -4.15 -7.30
C ALA A 64 -11.89 -2.88 -7.17
N ASP A 65 -12.05 -2.37 -5.95
CA ASP A 65 -12.97 -1.29 -5.59
C ASP A 65 -12.26 0.03 -5.20
N LYS A 66 -10.93 0.01 -5.04
CA LYS A 66 -10.14 1.18 -4.62
C LYS A 66 -8.66 1.07 -4.93
N ILE A 67 -7.99 2.20 -4.90
CA ILE A 67 -6.53 2.34 -4.88
C ILE A 67 -6.14 2.88 -3.51
N ILE A 68 -5.15 2.28 -2.87
CA ILE A 68 -4.70 2.61 -1.52
C ILE A 68 -3.26 3.12 -1.59
N LEU A 69 -2.98 4.17 -0.83
CA LEU A 69 -1.65 4.78 -0.68
C LEU A 69 -1.41 5.13 0.79
N GLU A 70 -0.14 5.28 1.16
CA GLU A 70 0.23 5.95 2.40
C GLU A 70 -0.33 7.38 2.43
N TYR A 71 -0.79 7.84 3.60
CA TYR A 71 -1.17 9.24 3.74
C TYR A 71 0.04 10.16 3.71
N VAL A 72 0.09 11.03 2.70
CA VAL A 72 1.08 12.10 2.58
C VAL A 72 0.34 13.42 2.30
N HIS A 73 0.60 14.44 3.11
CA HIS A 73 -0.10 15.74 3.02
C HIS A 73 -0.01 16.40 1.63
N THR A 74 1.12 16.24 0.94
CA THR A 74 1.31 16.78 -0.41
C THR A 74 0.47 16.05 -1.45
N LEU A 75 0.29 14.73 -1.29
CA LEU A 75 -0.60 13.95 -2.14
C LEU A 75 -2.06 14.37 -1.94
N ALA A 76 -2.52 14.46 -0.70
CA ALA A 76 -3.89 14.88 -0.36
C ALA A 76 -4.26 16.22 -1.02
N LYS A 77 -3.41 17.25 -0.83
CA LYS A 77 -3.56 18.55 -1.48
C LYS A 77 -3.58 18.46 -3.01
N SER A 78 -2.77 17.56 -3.57
CA SER A 78 -2.70 17.41 -5.02
C SER A 78 -3.97 16.74 -5.57
N LEU A 79 -4.52 15.75 -4.88
CA LEU A 79 -5.79 15.10 -5.21
C LEU A 79 -6.96 16.10 -5.13
N ASP A 80 -7.00 16.94 -4.09
CA ASP A 80 -7.98 18.02 -3.97
C ASP A 80 -7.94 18.97 -5.17
N ARG A 81 -6.73 19.40 -5.55
CA ARG A 81 -6.52 20.37 -6.65
C ARG A 81 -6.99 19.85 -8.01
N ILE A 82 -6.87 18.54 -8.26
CA ILE A 82 -7.27 17.92 -9.52
C ILE A 82 -8.69 17.32 -9.47
N GLY A 83 -9.33 17.34 -8.30
CA GLY A 83 -10.69 16.82 -8.12
C GLY A 83 -10.79 15.30 -8.15
N ILE A 84 -9.74 14.57 -7.76
CA ILE A 84 -9.85 13.11 -7.56
C ILE A 84 -10.44 12.87 -6.17
N PRO A 85 -11.58 12.16 -6.05
CA PRO A 85 -12.17 11.84 -4.75
C PRO A 85 -11.28 10.86 -3.98
N TYR A 86 -11.10 11.11 -2.69
CA TYR A 86 -10.40 10.21 -1.78
C TYR A 86 -10.99 10.29 -0.38
N GLN A 87 -10.64 9.31 0.46
CA GLN A 87 -10.88 9.34 1.89
C GLN A 87 -9.59 9.05 2.64
N VAL A 88 -9.41 9.71 3.79
CA VAL A 88 -8.35 9.38 4.75
C VAL A 88 -8.95 8.45 5.80
N THR A 89 -8.31 7.32 6.04
CA THR A 89 -8.78 6.31 7.01
C THR A 89 -7.59 5.59 7.65
N GLN A 90 -7.87 4.74 8.63
CA GLN A 90 -6.88 3.84 9.22
C GLN A 90 -6.98 2.47 8.53
N GLY A 91 -5.87 1.95 8.03
CA GLY A 91 -5.87 0.65 7.35
C GLY A 91 -4.48 0.07 7.17
N VAL A 92 -4.43 -1.19 6.74
CA VAL A 92 -3.19 -1.85 6.36
C VAL A 92 -2.93 -1.61 4.88
N PHE A 93 -1.76 -1.07 4.58
CA PHE A 93 -1.29 -0.80 3.22
C PHE A 93 -0.32 -1.90 2.77
N LEU A 94 -0.79 -2.75 1.85
CA LEU A 94 -0.05 -3.92 1.36
C LEU A 94 0.60 -3.60 0.01
N CYS A 95 1.66 -2.79 0.05
CA CYS A 95 2.38 -2.48 -1.17
C CYS A 95 3.36 -3.60 -1.55
N GLY A 96 3.17 -4.19 -2.73
CA GLY A 96 4.19 -5.00 -3.38
C GLY A 96 5.32 -4.15 -3.95
N MET A 97 6.46 -4.77 -4.24
CA MET A 97 7.59 -4.12 -4.92
C MET A 97 7.22 -3.91 -6.40
N HIS A 98 7.07 -2.64 -6.81
CA HIS A 98 6.51 -2.17 -8.10
C HIS A 98 7.26 -2.57 -9.38
N SER A 99 8.36 -3.31 -9.28
CA SER A 99 9.20 -3.65 -10.44
C SER A 99 9.57 -5.13 -10.50
N SER A 100 8.86 -5.99 -9.77
CA SER A 100 9.03 -7.45 -9.89
C SER A 100 8.37 -8.01 -11.16
N HIS A 101 8.70 -7.42 -12.32
CA HIS A 101 8.57 -8.10 -13.60
C HIS A 101 9.66 -9.17 -13.69
N THR A 102 9.43 -10.31 -13.04
CA THR A 102 10.05 -11.56 -13.50
C THR A 102 9.17 -12.03 -14.65
N HIS A 103 9.56 -11.66 -15.87
CA HIS A 103 9.10 -12.34 -17.08
C HIS A 103 9.80 -13.69 -17.20
#